data_AF-A0A949WEJ5-F1
#
_entry.id   AF-A0A949WEJ5-F1
#
_cell.length_a   1.000
_cell.length_b   1.000
_cell.length_c   1.000
_cell.angle_alpha   90.00
_cell.angle_beta   90.00
_cell.angle_gamma   90.00
#
_symmetry.space_group_name_H-M   'P 1'
#
loop_
_entity.id
_entity.type
_entity.pdbx_description
1 polymer ?
#
loop_
_entity_poly.entity_id
_entity_poly.type
_entity_poly.pdbx_seq_one_letter_code
_entity_poly.pdbx_strand_id
1 'polypeptide(L)' 'MKRMRYKGGALVFCMLNLTACGTISSLADDNYTPYAGVVKDFQAMREGGVTSVLAVVDLPLSFVFDTLLLPVTLTR' A
#
# COMPACT_ATOMS: atom_id res chain seq x y z
N MET A 1 -12.28 -23.22 21.24
CA MET A 1 -11.59 -23.22 19.93
C MET A 1 -12.07 -22.16 18.90
N LYS A 2 -13.14 -21.38 19.12
CA LYS A 2 -13.52 -20.32 18.17
C LYS A 2 -12.53 -19.13 18.17
N ARG A 3 -11.88 -18.85 19.32
CA ARG A 3 -10.99 -17.69 19.51
C ARG A 3 -9.76 -17.59 18.60
N MET A 4 -9.33 -18.70 18.01
CA MET A 4 -8.09 -18.77 17.24
C MET A 4 -8.28 -18.44 15.75
N ARG A 5 -9.50 -18.59 15.19
CA ARG A 5 -9.77 -18.38 13.76
C ARG A 5 -9.77 -16.90 13.36
N TYR A 6 -10.24 -16.01 14.24
CA TYR A 6 -10.22 -14.57 13.97
C TYR A 6 -8.82 -13.97 14.05
N LYS A 7 -7.92 -14.57 14.86
CA LYS A 7 -6.50 -14.16 14.88
C LYS A 7 -5.80 -14.46 13.55
N GLY A 8 -6.09 -15.61 12.94
CA GLY A 8 -5.58 -15.96 11.62
C GLY A 8 -6.15 -15.07 10.51
N GLY A 9 -7.46 -14.79 10.54
CA GLY A 9 -8.10 -13.90 9.57
C GLY A 9 -7.58 -12.46 9.63
N ALA A 10 -7.41 -11.91 10.84
CA ALA A 10 -6.84 -10.58 11.04
C ALA A 10 -5.38 -10.50 10.59
N LEU A 11 -4.59 -11.56 10.80
CA LEU A 11 -3.21 -11.62 10.32
C LEU A 11 -3.13 -11.58 8.79
N VAL A 12 -3.96 -12.36 8.10
CA VAL A 12 -4.04 -12.38 6.63
C VAL A 12 -4.52 -11.02 6.10
N PHE A 13 -5.51 -10.40 6.75
CA PHE A 13 -5.97 -9.06 6.40
C PHE A 13 -4.86 -8.02 6.58
N CYS A 14 -4.13 -8.04 7.69
CA CYS A 14 -2.98 -7.14 7.87
C CYS A 14 -1.87 -7.40 6.85
N MET A 15 -1.56 -8.67 6.52
CA MET A 15 -0.56 -8.99 5.51
C MET A 15 -0.98 -8.53 4.11
N LEU A 16 -2.27 -8.60 3.76
CA LEU A 16 -2.82 -8.07 2.51
C LEU A 16 -2.86 -6.53 2.45
N ASN A 17 -2.86 -5.86 3.60
CA ASN A 17 -2.77 -4.40 3.68
C ASN A 17 -1.32 -3.90 3.87
N LEU A 18 -0.35 -4.81 4.00
CA LEU A 18 1.09 -4.52 4.05
C LEU A 18 1.76 -4.74 2.67
N THR A 19 0.99 -4.92 1.59
CA THR A 19 1.52 -5.20 0.25
C THR A 19 1.51 -3.96 -0.63
N ALA A 20 1.96 -2.80 -0.14
CA ALA A 20 2.02 -1.56 -0.93
C ALA A 20 0.66 -1.27 -1.60
N CYS A 21 -0.39 -1.22 -0.79
CA CYS A 21 -1.77 -0.98 -1.24
C CYS A 21 -1.87 0.31 -2.07
N GLY A 22 -1.13 1.35 -1.68
CA GLY A 22 -1.00 2.58 -2.44
C GLY A 22 -0.51 2.34 -3.88
N THR A 23 0.57 1.57 -4.05
CA THR A 23 1.13 1.23 -5.37
C THR A 23 0.19 0.35 -6.19
N ILE A 24 -0.39 -0.70 -5.60
CA ILE A 24 -1.35 -1.58 -6.31
C ILE A 24 -2.58 -0.79 -6.75
N SER A 25 -3.12 0.07 -5.87
CA SER A 25 -4.26 0.92 -6.20
C SER A 25 -3.91 1.92 -7.29
N SER A 26 -2.71 2.50 -7.29
CA SER A 26 -2.28 3.37 -8.39
C SER A 26 -2.17 2.63 -9.72
N LEU A 27 -1.68 1.40 -9.69
CA LEU A 27 -1.56 0.55 -10.87
C LEU A 27 -2.93 0.12 -11.41
N ALA A 28 -3.89 -0.17 -10.52
CA ALA A 28 -5.27 -0.49 -10.88
C ALA A 28 -6.03 0.69 -11.48
N ASP A 29 -5.69 1.92 -11.09
CA ASP A 29 -6.23 3.16 -11.65
C ASP A 29 -5.49 3.60 -12.95
N ASP A 30 -4.68 2.72 -13.55
CA ASP A 30 -3.82 3.02 -14.71
C ASP A 30 -2.91 4.25 -14.50
N ASN A 31 -2.58 4.57 -13.25
CA ASN A 31 -1.75 5.72 -12.92
C ASN A 31 -0.29 5.27 -12.72
N TYR A 32 0.48 5.42 -13.81
CA TYR A 32 1.90 5.07 -13.92
C TYR A 32 2.81 6.25 -13.59
N THR A 33 2.33 7.26 -12.87
CA THR A 33 3.23 8.35 -12.47
C THR A 33 4.31 7.80 -11.51
N PRO A 34 5.58 8.23 -11.66
CA PRO A 34 6.62 7.84 -10.72
C PRO A 34 6.21 8.20 -9.28
N TYR A 35 6.36 7.25 -8.36
CA TYR A 35 6.02 7.42 -6.95
C TYR A 35 4.53 7.66 -6.65
N ALA A 36 3.62 7.24 -7.53
CA ALA A 36 2.19 7.43 -7.34
C ALA A 36 1.62 6.69 -6.12
N GLY A 37 2.16 5.51 -5.79
CA GLY A 37 1.78 4.76 -4.60
C GLY A 37 2.20 5.47 -3.33
N VAL A 38 3.42 6.01 -3.29
CA VAL A 38 3.91 6.84 -2.19
C VAL A 38 3.03 8.08 -1.99
N VAL A 39 2.62 8.75 -3.07
CA VAL A 39 1.73 9.92 -2.98
C VAL A 39 0.37 9.55 -2.39
N LYS A 40 -0.21 8.40 -2.78
CA LYS A 40 -1.47 7.89 -2.20
C LYS A 40 -1.34 7.60 -0.71
N ASP A 41 -0.25 6.96 -0.29
CA ASP A 41 -0.02 6.67 1.13
C ASP A 41 0.18 7.95 1.94
N PHE A 42 0.90 8.93 1.40
CA PHE A 42 1.02 10.25 2.01
C PHE A 42 -0.33 10.96 2.13
N GLN A 43 -1.21 10.83 1.15
CA GLN A 43 -2.55 11.42 1.21
C GLN A 43 -3.39 10.74 2.31
N ALA A 44 -3.36 9.41 2.40
CA ALA A 44 -4.02 8.65 3.47
C ALA A 44 -3.47 9.01 4.86
N MET A 45 -2.16 9.29 4.97
CA MET A 45 -1.57 9.80 6.20
C MET A 45 -2.10 11.19 6.56
N ARG A 46 -2.25 12.08 5.58
CA ARG A 46 -2.75 13.44 5.79
C ARG A 46 -4.24 13.50 6.15
N GLU A 47 -5.04 12.58 5.61
CA GLU A 47 -6.47 12.46 5.91
C GLU A 47 -6.71 11.93 7.34
N GLY A 48 -5.74 11.25 7.94
CA GLY A 48 -5.78 10.80 9.33
C GLY A 48 -6.67 9.57 9.54
N GLY A 49 -6.96 9.24 10.81
CA GLY A 49 -7.81 8.10 11.18
C GLY A 49 -7.06 6.78 11.38
N VAL A 50 -7.77 5.65 11.35
CA VAL A 50 -7.19 4.32 11.61
C VAL A 50 -6.28 3.85 10.47
N THR A 51 -6.57 4.32 9.26
CA THR A 51 -5.83 4.02 8.02
C THR A 51 -4.50 4.76 7.93
N SER A 52 -4.30 5.87 8.66
CA SER A 52 -3.04 6.62 8.63
C SER A 52 -1.88 5.84 9.26
N VAL A 53 -2.14 5.10 10.35
CA VAL A 53 -1.14 4.24 11.00
C VAL A 53 -0.70 3.13 10.05
N LEU A 54 -1.65 2.59 9.28
CA LEU A 54 -1.36 1.57 8.28
C LEU A 54 -0.58 2.16 7.10
N ALA A 55 -0.95 3.36 6.63
CA ALA A 55 -0.24 4.07 5.57
C ALA A 55 1.22 4.39 5.96
N VAL A 56 1.51 4.74 7.22
CA VAL A 56 2.90 4.93 7.69
C VAL A 56 3.73 3.65 7.57
N VAL A 57 3.12 2.50 7.86
CA VAL A 57 3.78 1.19 7.77
C VAL A 57 3.95 0.77 6.31
N ASP A 58 3.00 1.10 5.44
CA ASP A 58 3.00 0.71 4.03
C ASP A 58 3.85 1.64 3.13
N LEU A 59 4.07 2.89 3.55
CA LEU A 59 4.86 3.90 2.84
C LEU A 59 6.27 3.44 2.42
N PRO A 60 7.11 2.81 3.29
CA PRO A 60 8.40 2.28 2.86
C PRO A 60 8.27 1.14 1.83
N LEU A 61 7.20 0.33 1.90
CA LEU A 61 6.96 -0.73 0.93
C LEU A 61 6.51 -0.16 -0.42
N SER A 62 5.59 0.80 -0.42
CA SER A 62 5.19 1.54 -1.62
C SER A 62 6.36 2.28 -2.26
N PHE A 63 7.31 2.81 -1.47
CA PHE A 63 8.53 3.42 -2.02
C PHE A 63 9.42 2.41 -2.76
N VAL A 64 9.63 1.22 -2.18
CA VAL A 64 10.39 0.16 -2.85
C VAL A 64 9.67 -0.30 -4.11
N PHE A 65 8.36 -0.54 -4.04
CA PHE A 65 7.57 -1.01 -5.17
C PHE A 65 7.49 0.01 -6.31
N ASP A 66 7.26 1.29 -6.00
CA ASP A 66 7.27 2.37 -6.99
C ASP A 66 8.66 2.51 -7.64
N THR A 67 9.73 2.31 -6.89
CA THR A 67 11.10 2.29 -7.42
C THR A 67 11.33 1.11 -8.37
N LEU A 68 10.80 -0.08 -8.05
CA LEU A 68 10.84 -1.24 -8.93
C LEU A 68 9.99 -1.05 -10.20
N LEU A 69 8.94 -0.23 -10.13
CA LEU A 69 8.09 0.12 -11.26
C LEU A 69 8.68 1.22 -12.16
N LEU A 70 9.74 1.93 -11.74
CA LEU A 70 10.38 2.99 -12.55
C LEU A 70 10.72 2.59 -13.98
N PRO A 71 11.28 1.39 -14.26
CA PRO A 71 11.55 0.99 -15.63
C PRO A 71 10.28 0.95 -16.48
N VAL A 72 9.15 0.51 -15.91
CA VAL A 72 7.85 0.38 -16.59
C VAL A 72 7.18 1.74 -16.76
N THR A 73 7.27 2.62 -15.76
CA THR A 73 6.67 3.95 -15.82
C THR A 73 7.42 4.90 -16.75
N LEU A 74 8.73 4.72 -16.93
CA LEU A 74 9.58 5.56 -17.80
C LEU A 74 9.69 5.05 -19.25
N THR A 75 9.35 3.80 -19.53
CA THR A 75 9.36 3.25 -20.91
C THR A 75 8.01 3.29 -21.61
N ARG A 76 6.96 3.75 -20.92
CA ARG A 76 5.63 3.97 -21.49
C ARG A 76 5.49 5.39 -22.01
#